data_AF-A0A7C2PIT7-F1
#
_entry.id   AF-A0A7C2PIT7-F1
#
_cell.length_a   1.000
_cell.length_b   1.000
_cell.length_c   1.000
_cell.angle_alpha   90.00
_cell.angle_beta   90.00
_cell.angle_gamma   90.00
#
_symmetry.space_group_name_H-M   'P 1'
#
loop_
_entity.id
_entity.type
_entity.pdbx_description
1 polymer ?
#
loop_
_entity_poly.entity_id
_entity_poly.type
_entity_poly.pdbx_seq_one_letter_code
_entity_poly.pdbx_strand_id
1 'polypeptide(L)'
;MRDHETAMCAYAQLAVLSHEKRQSPARDRFLLLTGVEACRAGWPEVAAACHGTLVQNRSPMQVTKFPSFEEALRDEEFSRIAAHWERWCPFERAEHLLQRLGNSPRSEAAGESAGAWVLQLLQALASVT
;
A
#
# COMPACT_ATOMS: atom_id res chain seq x y z
N MET A 1 5.68 -7.41 -17.80
CA MET A 1 5.60 -7.90 -16.40
C MET A 1 5.54 -6.65 -15.55
N ARG A 2 4.48 -6.45 -14.77
CA ARG A 2 4.33 -5.25 -13.94
C ARG A 2 5.40 -5.31 -12.84
N ASP A 3 6.07 -4.20 -12.60
CA ASP A 3 6.99 -4.07 -11.49
C ASP A 3 6.17 -3.87 -10.20
N HIS A 4 5.94 -4.96 -9.48
CA HIS A 4 5.22 -4.97 -8.21
C HIS A 4 5.94 -4.16 -7.12
N GLU A 5 7.27 -4.05 -7.18
CA GLU A 5 8.03 -3.24 -6.24
C GLU A 5 7.75 -1.75 -6.47
N THR A 6 7.83 -1.30 -7.72
CA THR A 6 7.51 0.10 -8.05
C THR A 6 6.04 0.43 -7.75
N ALA A 7 5.11 -0.50 -7.98
CA ALA A 7 3.71 -0.32 -7.63
C ALA A 7 3.48 -0.22 -6.11
N MET A 8 4.12 -1.09 -5.32
CA MET A 8 4.14 -1.00 -3.85
C MET A 8 4.61 0.38 -3.39
N CYS A 9 5.72 0.87 -3.95
CA CYS A 9 6.26 2.19 -3.64
C CYS A 9 5.27 3.33 -3.98
N ALA A 10 4.63 3.26 -5.13
CA ALA A 10 3.66 4.27 -5.55
C ALA A 10 2.43 4.33 -4.62
N TYR A 11 1.87 3.16 -4.29
CA TYR A 11 0.70 3.10 -3.42
C TYR A 11 1.03 3.52 -1.98
N ALA A 12 2.21 3.17 -1.46
CA ALA A 12 2.65 3.59 -0.13
C ALA A 12 2.70 5.12 -0.01
N GLN A 13 3.28 5.81 -1.00
CA GLN A 13 3.29 7.28 -1.03
C GLN A 13 1.89 7.86 -1.09
N LEU A 14 1.00 7.31 -1.94
CA LEU A 14 -0.37 7.78 -2.03
C LEU A 14 -1.14 7.57 -0.72
N ALA A 15 -0.82 6.52 0.04
CA ALA A 15 -1.37 6.32 1.37
C ALA A 15 -0.94 7.44 2.34
N VAL A 16 0.36 7.79 2.37
CA VAL A 16 0.90 8.92 3.16
C VAL A 16 0.25 10.25 2.77
N LEU A 17 0.25 10.58 1.49
CA LEU A 17 -0.36 11.82 0.99
C LEU A 17 -1.88 11.90 1.29
N SER A 18 -2.57 10.75 1.24
CA SER A 18 -3.99 10.69 1.61
C SER A 18 -4.19 10.87 3.12
N HIS A 19 -3.28 10.34 3.94
CA HIS A 19 -3.32 10.53 5.39
C HIS A 19 -3.11 12.00 5.78
N GLU A 20 -2.11 12.67 5.21
CA GLU A 20 -1.85 14.11 5.41
C GLU A 20 -3.07 14.97 5.05
N LYS A 21 -3.79 14.58 3.99
CA LYS A 21 -5.03 15.23 3.55
C LYS A 21 -6.27 14.82 4.34
N ARG A 22 -6.13 13.99 5.38
CA ARG A 22 -7.21 13.44 6.22
C ARG A 22 -8.26 12.64 5.42
N GLN A 23 -7.83 11.98 4.35
CA GLN A 23 -8.68 11.18 3.48
C GLN A 23 -8.57 9.69 3.85
N SER A 24 -9.03 9.33 5.05
CA SER A 24 -8.91 7.95 5.59
C SER A 24 -9.39 6.84 4.64
N PRO A 25 -10.53 6.99 3.93
CA PRO A 25 -10.95 5.96 2.97
C PRO A 25 -9.98 5.76 1.80
N ALA A 26 -9.34 6.82 1.31
CA ALA A 26 -8.34 6.73 0.25
C ALA A 26 -7.04 6.11 0.78
N ARG A 27 -6.58 6.56 1.95
CA ARG A 27 -5.43 5.99 2.66
C ARG A 27 -5.56 4.47 2.81
N ASP A 28 -6.69 4.00 3.32
CA ASP A 28 -6.90 2.58 3.59
C ASP A 28 -6.92 1.74 2.31
N ARG A 29 -7.48 2.25 1.22
CA ARG A 29 -7.42 1.60 -0.10
C ARG A 29 -6.00 1.52 -0.62
N PHE A 30 -5.21 2.58 -0.46
CA PHE A 30 -3.80 2.57 -0.87
C PHE A 30 -2.95 1.67 0.02
N LEU A 31 -3.21 1.59 1.33
CA LEU A 31 -2.57 0.61 2.22
C LEU A 31 -2.91 -0.83 1.82
N LEU A 32 -4.16 -1.10 1.43
CA LEU A 32 -4.57 -2.39 0.89
C LEU A 32 -3.76 -2.75 -0.36
N LEU A 33 -3.71 -1.85 -1.34
CA LEU A 33 -2.96 -2.05 -2.59
C LEU A 33 -1.46 -2.20 -2.33
N THR A 34 -0.90 -1.43 -1.40
CA THR A 34 0.51 -1.54 -0.99
C THR A 34 0.80 -2.93 -0.43
N GLY A 35 -0.02 -3.43 0.49
CA GLY A 35 0.17 -4.76 1.09
C GLY A 35 0.05 -5.89 0.08
N VAL A 36 -0.90 -5.80 -0.86
CA VAL A 36 -1.04 -6.78 -1.96
C VAL A 36 0.20 -6.80 -2.86
N GLU A 37 0.67 -5.63 -3.30
CA GLU A 37 1.85 -5.55 -4.17
C GLU A 37 3.13 -5.93 -3.41
N ALA A 38 3.23 -5.63 -2.12
CA ALA A 38 4.34 -6.06 -1.27
C ALA A 38 4.42 -7.59 -1.19
N CYS A 39 3.30 -8.29 -0.99
CA CYS A 39 3.27 -9.75 -1.04
C CYS A 39 3.76 -10.29 -2.39
N ARG A 40 3.33 -9.67 -3.50
CA ARG A 40 3.73 -10.08 -4.86
C ARG A 40 5.20 -9.79 -5.17
N ALA A 41 5.73 -8.71 -4.61
CA ALA A 41 7.12 -8.28 -4.77
C ALA A 41 8.09 -9.01 -3.83
N GLY A 42 7.60 -9.82 -2.88
CA GLY A 42 8.44 -10.54 -1.92
C GLY A 42 8.89 -9.69 -0.73
N TRP A 43 8.10 -8.70 -0.33
CA TRP A 43 8.34 -7.83 0.83
C TRP A 43 7.33 -8.09 1.97
N PRO A 44 7.41 -9.24 2.68
CA PRO A 44 6.41 -9.63 3.69
C PRO A 44 6.36 -8.67 4.90
N GLU A 45 7.46 -8.01 5.24
CA GLU A 45 7.54 -7.04 6.33
C GLU A 45 6.72 -5.79 6.03
N VAL A 46 6.75 -5.32 4.77
CA VAL A 46 5.92 -4.21 4.31
C VAL A 46 4.44 -4.61 4.36
N ALA A 47 4.10 -5.81 3.88
CA ALA A 47 2.74 -6.32 3.93
C ALA A 47 2.22 -6.41 5.38
N ALA A 48 3.05 -6.91 6.31
CA ALA A 48 2.73 -6.98 7.73
C ALA A 48 2.53 -5.59 8.35
N ALA A 49 3.39 -4.61 8.00
CA ALA A 49 3.24 -3.24 8.46
C ALA A 49 1.93 -2.61 7.96
N CYS A 50 1.59 -2.76 6.67
CA CYS A 50 0.31 -2.30 6.13
C CYS A 50 -0.88 -2.93 6.87
N HIS A 51 -0.82 -4.24 7.13
CA HIS A 51 -1.87 -4.96 7.86
C HIS A 51 -2.05 -4.41 9.27
N GLY A 52 -0.95 -4.28 10.02
CA GLY A 52 -0.94 -3.70 11.36
C GLY A 52 -1.55 -2.30 11.39
N THR A 53 -1.18 -1.44 10.44
CA THR A 53 -1.75 -0.09 10.32
C THR A 53 -3.26 -0.12 10.03
N LEU A 54 -3.73 -1.01 9.15
CA LEU A 54 -5.16 -1.15 8.84
C LEU A 54 -5.95 -1.66 10.06
N VAL A 55 -5.42 -2.63 10.79
CA VAL A 55 -6.04 -3.18 12.01
C VAL A 55 -6.08 -2.13 13.12
N GLN A 56 -4.96 -1.46 13.39
CA GLN A 56 -4.86 -0.41 14.42
C GLN A 56 -5.85 0.73 14.17
N ASN A 57 -6.01 1.14 12.91
CA ASN A 57 -6.94 2.19 12.50
C ASN A 57 -8.41 1.74 12.44
N ARG A 58 -8.71 0.48 12.81
CA ARG A 58 -10.06 -0.13 12.70
C ARG A 58 -10.64 0.02 11.28
N SER A 59 -9.80 -0.18 10.28
CA SER A 59 -10.17 -0.03 8.88
C SER A 59 -11.30 -1.02 8.50
N PRO A 60 -12.30 -0.60 7.70
CA PRO A 60 -13.35 -1.49 7.21
C PRO A 60 -12.88 -2.46 6.12
N MET A 61 -11.60 -2.44 5.72
CA MET A 61 -11.06 -3.32 4.69
C MET A 61 -11.16 -4.78 5.10
N GLN A 62 -11.59 -5.66 4.19
CA GLN A 62 -11.78 -7.09 4.45
C GLN A 62 -10.50 -7.80 4.93
N VAL A 63 -9.31 -7.31 4.54
CA VAL A 63 -8.02 -7.86 4.98
C VAL A 63 -7.85 -7.87 6.49
N THR A 64 -8.51 -6.98 7.23
CA THR A 64 -8.41 -6.90 8.70
C THR A 64 -9.08 -8.09 9.41
N LYS A 65 -9.88 -8.89 8.69
CA LYS A 65 -10.47 -10.13 9.19
C LYS A 65 -9.51 -11.32 9.12
N PHE A 66 -8.40 -11.19 8.40
CA PHE A 66 -7.40 -12.23 8.21
C PHE A 66 -6.17 -11.96 9.09
N PRO A 67 -5.38 -12.99 9.43
CA PRO A 67 -4.14 -12.81 10.19
C PRO A 67 -3.07 -12.03 9.45
N SER A 68 -3.04 -12.08 8.11
CA SER A 68 -2.06 -11.40 7.26
C SER A 68 -2.59 -11.21 5.83
N PHE A 69 -1.89 -10.42 5.01
CA PHE A 69 -2.16 -10.33 3.57
C PHE A 69 -1.90 -11.66 2.85
N GLU A 70 -0.89 -12.42 3.28
CA GLU A 70 -0.56 -13.71 2.67
C GLU A 70 -1.71 -14.71 2.83
N GLU A 71 -2.28 -14.80 4.03
CA GLU A 71 -3.48 -15.60 4.31
C GLU A 71 -4.69 -15.07 3.54
N ALA A 72 -4.90 -13.74 3.52
CA ALA A 72 -6.01 -13.14 2.79
C ALA A 72 -5.94 -13.45 1.29
N LEU A 73 -4.76 -13.41 0.67
CA LEU A 73 -4.58 -13.69 -0.76
C LEU A 73 -4.79 -15.15 -1.14
N ARG A 74 -4.82 -16.07 -0.18
CA ARG A 74 -5.23 -17.47 -0.40
C ARG A 74 -6.75 -17.63 -0.51
N ASP A 75 -7.51 -16.65 0.00
CA ASP A 75 -8.97 -16.63 -0.07
C ASP A 75 -9.46 -16.07 -1.42
N GLU A 76 -10.36 -16.80 -2.07
CA GLU A 76 -10.87 -16.45 -3.41
C GLU A 76 -11.78 -15.21 -3.40
N GLU A 77 -12.52 -14.99 -2.31
CA GLU A 77 -13.36 -13.80 -2.17
C GLU A 77 -12.50 -12.55 -2.01
N PHE A 78 -11.52 -12.60 -1.11
CA PHE A 78 -10.56 -11.53 -0.93
C PHE A 78 -9.77 -11.24 -2.21
N SER A 79 -9.32 -12.28 -2.92
CA SER A 79 -8.60 -12.11 -4.20
C SER A 79 -9.43 -11.33 -5.23
N ARG A 80 -10.75 -11.57 -5.29
CA ARG A 80 -11.66 -10.79 -6.15
C ARG A 80 -11.78 -9.33 -5.71
N ILE A 81 -11.75 -9.07 -4.41
CA ILE A 81 -11.79 -7.72 -3.84
C ILE A 81 -10.48 -6.97 -4.09
N ALA A 82 -9.33 -7.63 -3.90
CA ALA A 82 -8.02 -7.07 -4.23
C ALA A 82 -7.99 -6.66 -5.72
N ALA A 83 -8.42 -7.56 -6.61
CA ALA A 83 -8.53 -7.26 -8.04
C ALA A 83 -9.52 -6.12 -8.35
N HIS A 84 -10.60 -5.97 -7.57
CA HIS A 84 -11.50 -4.82 -7.70
C HIS A 84 -10.81 -3.51 -7.37
N TRP A 85 -10.05 -3.45 -6.27
CA TRP A 85 -9.31 -2.25 -5.88
C TRP A 85 -8.17 -1.93 -6.84
N GLU A 86 -7.50 -2.94 -7.39
CA GLU A 86 -6.48 -2.76 -8.43
C GLU A 86 -7.08 -2.14 -9.70
N ARG A 87 -8.31 -2.52 -10.08
CA ARG A 87 -9.01 -1.87 -11.20
C ARG A 87 -9.47 -0.46 -10.88
N TRP A 88 -9.82 -0.18 -9.62
CA TRP A 88 -10.16 1.19 -9.19
C TRP A 88 -8.97 2.13 -9.31
N CYS A 89 -7.77 1.69 -8.94
CA CYS A 89 -6.53 2.43 -9.14
C CYS A 89 -5.42 1.53 -9.69
N PRO A 90 -5.34 1.35 -11.02
CA PRO A 90 -4.23 0.63 -11.63
C PRO A 90 -2.92 1.40 -11.44
N PHE A 91 -1.79 0.74 -11.64
CA PHE A 91 -0.47 1.35 -11.40
C PHE A 91 -0.28 2.64 -12.20
N GLU A 92 -0.66 2.64 -13.47
CA GLU A 92 -0.52 3.78 -14.38
C GLU A 92 -1.31 4.99 -13.85
N ARG A 93 -2.46 4.75 -13.23
CA ARG A 93 -3.24 5.80 -12.56
C ARG A 93 -2.54 6.29 -11.30
N ALA A 94 -1.97 5.39 -10.49
CA ALA A 94 -1.23 5.76 -9.29
C ALA A 94 0.00 6.61 -9.62
N GLU A 95 0.76 6.22 -10.65
CA GLU A 95 1.89 6.97 -11.18
C GLU A 95 1.46 8.36 -11.64
N HIS A 96 0.41 8.45 -12.46
CA HIS A 96 -0.12 9.73 -12.92
C HIS A 96 -0.56 10.62 -11.74
N LEU A 97 -1.20 10.05 -10.72
CA LEU A 97 -1.60 10.81 -9.52
C LEU A 97 -0.38 11.38 -8.78
N LEU A 98 0.70 10.61 -8.64
CA LEU A 98 1.93 11.07 -8.01
C LEU A 98 2.59 12.18 -8.84
N GLN A 99 2.70 11.99 -10.17
CA GLN A 99 3.26 13.00 -11.07
C GLN A 99 2.53 14.33 -10.97
N ARG A 100 1.18 14.31 -10.91
CA ARG A 100 0.37 15.52 -10.71
C ARG A 100 0.60 16.22 -9.37
N LEU A 101 1.08 15.49 -8.38
CA LEU A 101 1.45 16.02 -7.06
C LEU A 101 2.94 16.38 -6.98
N GLY A 102 3.70 16.28 -8.09
CA GLY A 102 5.13 16.55 -8.12
C GLY A 102 6.00 15.44 -7.52
N ASN A 103 5.46 14.22 -7.37
CA ASN A 103 6.16 13.07 -6.82
C ASN A 103 6.43 12.02 -7.90
N SER A 104 7.42 11.16 -7.66
CA SER A 104 7.71 9.99 -8.50
C SER A 104 7.47 8.70 -7.71
N PRO A 105 7.06 7.58 -8.34
CA PRO A 105 6.74 6.30 -7.68
C PRO A 105 7.80 5.79 -6.70
N ARG A 106 9.07 6.05 -7.00
CA ARG A 106 10.22 5.75 -6.15
C ARG A 106 11.19 6.92 -6.20
N SER A 107 11.81 7.22 -5.06
CA SER A 107 12.94 8.15 -5.03
C SER A 107 14.19 7.41 -5.50
N GLU A 108 14.73 7.79 -6.66
CA GLU A 108 16.00 7.25 -7.19
C GLU A 108 17.21 7.68 -6.34
N ALA A 109 17.04 8.65 -5.45
CA ALA A 109 18.12 9.31 -4.72
C ALA A 109 18.65 8.53 -3.51
N ALA A 110 17.97 7.47 -3.07
CA ALA A 110 18.37 6.69 -1.90
C ALA A 110 18.84 5.30 -2.36
N GLY A 111 20.11 4.95 -2.10
CA GLY A 111 20.64 3.59 -2.26
C GLY A 111 20.03 2.56 -1.29
N GLU A 112 18.84 2.86 -0.76
CA GLU A 112 18.07 2.04 0.16
C GLU A 112 17.13 1.11 -0.61
N SER A 113 16.90 -0.09 -0.08
CA SER A 113 15.94 -1.03 -0.68
C SER A 113 14.53 -0.45 -0.67
N ALA A 114 13.72 -0.81 -1.67
CA ALA A 114 12.33 -0.36 -1.76
C ALA A 114 11.52 -0.69 -0.50
N GLY A 115 11.71 -1.88 0.05
CA GLY A 115 11.05 -2.31 1.29
C GLY A 115 11.39 -1.42 2.48
N ALA A 116 12.68 -1.12 2.72
CA ALA A 116 13.10 -0.24 3.81
C ALA A 116 12.53 1.17 3.67
N TRP A 117 12.59 1.74 2.46
CA TRP A 117 12.01 3.06 2.20
C TRP A 117 10.49 3.10 2.43
N VAL A 118 9.74 2.07 2.00
CA VAL A 118 8.30 1.98 2.30
C VAL A 118 8.04 1.82 3.80
N LEU A 119 8.83 1.02 4.51
CA LEU A 119 8.68 0.88 5.96
C LEU A 119 8.87 2.21 6.69
N GLN A 120 9.81 3.05 6.24
CA GLN A 120 10.00 4.40 6.78
C GLN A 120 8.75 5.28 6.54
N LEU A 121 8.16 5.22 5.34
CA LEU A 121 6.90 5.92 5.05
C LEU A 121 5.75 5.46 5.95
N LEU A 122 5.64 4.14 6.19
CA LEU A 122 4.59 3.58 7.04
C LEU A 122 4.77 3.93 8.52
N GLN A 123 6.00 4.07 9.01
CA GLN A 123 6.26 4.56 10.37
C GLN A 123 5.69 5.97 10.58
N ALA A 124 5.81 6.86 9.58
CA ALA A 124 5.23 8.20 9.65
C ALA A 124 3.70 8.19 9.77
N LEU A 125 3.02 7.15 9.26
CA LEU A 125 1.58 6.97 9.43
C LEU A 125 1.18 6.53 10.85
N ALA A 126 2.08 5.85 11.58
CA ALA A 126 1.81 5.31 12.91
C ALA A 126 2.07 6.34 14.03
N SER A 127 3.00 7.27 13.84
CA SER A 127 3.46 8.23 14.87
C SER A 127 2.52 9.42 15.14
N VAL A 128 1.34 9.49 14.50
CA VAL A 128 0.40 10.64 14.62
C VAL A 128 -0.86 10.28 15.43
N THR A 129 -0.84 9.16 16.16
CA THR A 129 -1.97 8.72 17.03
C THR A 129 -1.66 8.98 18.49
#